data_AF-A0A4S2RF40-F1
#
_entry.id   AF-A0A4S2RF40-F1
#
_cell.length_a   1.000
_cell.length_b   1.000
_cell.length_c   1.000
_cell.angle_alpha   90.00
_cell.angle_beta   90.00
_cell.angle_gamma   90.00
#
_symmetry.space_group_name_H-M   'P 1'
#
loop_
_entity.id
_entity.type
_entity.pdbx_description
1 polymer ?
#
loop_
_entity_poly.entity_id
_entity_poly.type
_entity_poly.pdbx_seq_one_letter_code
_entity_poly.pdbx_strand_id
1 'polypeptide(L)'
;MCASALYNELVAAEVCEALGLATEPRIVTPGRRPVMEIAGVPHELIRWTSRRSDQIAACLEELEHEYVTAVDDDGELKFLPVVSERARAKLNAMAARKTRPPKQKTLPLAQLRAWWKASAILTSGVAADVPRVPGIADEAHRPVDCAGRLRRRSGRRGACRGWWSGWLCGGTGRS
;
A
#
# COMPACT_ATOMS: atom_id res chain seq x y z
N MET A 1 -15.15 -12.45 -7.11
CA MET A 1 -14.28 -11.65 -6.24
C MET A 1 -12.93 -11.48 -6.93
N CYS A 2 -12.36 -10.29 -6.97
CA CYS A 2 -11.03 -10.08 -7.58
C CYS A 2 -9.94 -10.72 -6.69
N ALA A 3 -8.90 -11.29 -7.29
CA ALA A 3 -7.79 -11.91 -6.56
C ALA A 3 -7.13 -10.95 -5.56
N SER A 4 -7.00 -9.66 -5.90
CA SER A 4 -6.42 -8.65 -5.00
C SER A 4 -7.29 -8.37 -3.78
N ALA A 5 -8.62 -8.35 -3.95
CA ALA A 5 -9.54 -8.15 -2.83
C ALA A 5 -9.48 -9.33 -1.85
N LEU A 6 -9.51 -10.56 -2.37
CA LEU A 6 -9.37 -11.76 -1.55
C LEU A 6 -8.01 -11.80 -0.81
N TYR A 7 -6.92 -11.46 -1.50
CA TYR A 7 -5.59 -11.40 -0.89
C TYR A 7 -5.54 -10.42 0.28
N ASN A 8 -6.00 -9.18 0.08
CA ASN A 8 -5.97 -8.16 1.12
C ASN A 8 -6.83 -8.56 2.33
N GLU A 9 -8.01 -9.13 2.09
CA GLU A 9 -8.90 -9.58 3.17
C GLU A 9 -8.30 -10.73 3.98
N LEU A 10 -7.73 -11.74 3.32
CA LEU A 10 -7.09 -12.86 4.01
C LEU A 10 -5.86 -12.43 4.79
N VAL A 11 -4.98 -11.59 4.20
CA VAL A 11 -3.78 -11.10 4.89
C VAL A 11 -4.15 -10.26 6.10
N ALA A 12 -5.13 -9.36 5.98
CA ALA A 12 -5.58 -8.56 7.11
C ALA A 12 -6.13 -9.44 8.24
N ALA A 13 -6.96 -10.43 7.92
CA ALA A 13 -7.53 -11.34 8.91
C ALA A 13 -6.44 -12.14 9.66
N GLU A 14 -5.51 -12.76 8.94
CA GLU A 14 -4.46 -13.60 9.51
C GLU A 14 -3.47 -12.78 10.37
N VAL A 15 -3.08 -11.59 9.89
CA VAL A 15 -2.17 -10.69 10.64
C VAL A 15 -2.84 -10.18 11.91
N CYS A 16 -4.11 -9.79 11.83
CA CYS A 16 -4.84 -9.29 13.00
C CYS A 16 -5.06 -10.38 14.04
N GLU A 17 -5.43 -11.60 13.62
CA GLU A 17 -5.60 -12.73 14.52
C GLU A 17 -4.28 -13.12 15.19
N ALA A 18 -3.19 -13.23 14.42
CA ALA A 18 -1.90 -13.65 14.95
C ALA A 18 -1.26 -12.64 15.92
N LEU A 19 -1.51 -11.35 15.72
CA LEU A 19 -0.87 -10.26 16.46
C LEU A 19 -1.78 -9.56 17.47
N GLY A 20 -3.07 -9.90 17.52
CA GLY A 20 -4.05 -9.21 18.36
C GLY A 20 -4.27 -7.76 17.93
N LEU A 21 -4.18 -7.48 16.63
CA LEU A 21 -4.38 -6.13 16.07
C LEU A 21 -5.81 -5.93 15.58
N ALA A 22 -6.21 -4.67 15.46
CA ALA A 22 -7.45 -4.26 14.82
C ALA A 22 -7.17 -3.57 13.48
N THR A 23 -8.21 -3.43 12.65
CA THR A 23 -8.15 -2.61 11.44
C THR A 23 -9.11 -1.43 11.52
N GLU A 24 -8.77 -0.35 10.82
CA GLU A 24 -9.62 0.83 10.66
C GLU A 24 -9.76 1.21 9.17
N PRO A 25 -10.93 1.74 8.76
CA PRO A 25 -11.13 2.16 7.39
C PRO A 25 -10.46 3.50 7.12
N ARG A 26 -9.68 3.58 6.04
CA ARG A 26 -9.13 4.82 5.52
C ARG A 26 -9.66 5.15 4.13
N ILE A 27 -10.21 6.35 3.98
CA ILE A 27 -10.64 6.88 2.69
C ILE A 27 -9.44 7.57 2.02
N VAL A 28 -8.82 6.88 1.07
CA VAL A 28 -7.66 7.41 0.30
C VAL A 28 -8.11 8.30 -0.85
N THR A 29 -9.25 7.97 -1.45
CA THR A 29 -9.84 8.70 -2.57
C THR A 29 -11.32 8.88 -2.29
N PRO A 30 -11.84 10.12 -2.26
CA PRO A 30 -13.26 10.37 -2.05
C PRO A 30 -14.14 9.58 -3.03
N GLY A 31 -15.24 9.01 -2.54
CA GLY A 31 -16.17 8.21 -3.36
C GLY A 31 -15.68 6.81 -3.76
N ARG A 32 -14.46 6.40 -3.34
CA ARG A 32 -13.96 5.02 -3.53
C ARG A 32 -14.14 4.20 -2.24
N ARG A 33 -14.15 2.87 -2.39
CA ARG A 33 -14.19 1.94 -1.26
C ARG A 33 -12.98 2.23 -0.33
N PRO A 34 -13.20 2.30 1.00
CA PRO A 34 -12.10 2.47 1.95
C PRO A 34 -11.08 1.35 1.84
N VAL A 35 -9.82 1.68 2.11
CA VAL A 35 -8.74 0.72 2.33
C VAL A 35 -8.70 0.40 3.81
N MET A 36 -8.64 -0.88 4.16
CA MET A 36 -8.52 -1.29 5.56
C MET A 36 -7.04 -1.26 5.97
N GLU A 37 -6.71 -0.49 7.01
CA GLU A 37 -5.35 -0.33 7.54
C GLU A 37 -5.28 -0.83 8.99
N ILE A 38 -4.07 -1.10 9.51
CA ILE A 38 -3.88 -1.52 10.90
C ILE A 38 -4.15 -0.32 11.81
N ALA A 39 -5.04 -0.51 12.79
CA ALA A 39 -5.43 0.55 13.71
C ALA A 39 -4.25 1.04 14.54
N GLY A 40 -4.17 2.36 14.72
CA GLY A 40 -3.13 3.01 15.53
C GLY A 40 -1.79 3.18 14.83
N VAL A 41 -1.69 2.84 13.54
CA VAL A 41 -0.54 3.25 12.71
C VAL A 41 -0.72 4.71 12.32
N PRO A 42 0.16 5.62 12.75
CA PRO A 42 -0.01 7.03 12.44
C PRO A 42 0.05 7.31 10.92
N HIS A 43 -0.91 8.09 10.40
CA HIS A 43 -1.02 8.35 8.95
C HIS A 43 0.20 9.07 8.37
N GLU A 44 0.93 9.83 9.17
CA GLU A 44 2.19 10.47 8.77
C GLU A 44 3.28 9.44 8.45
N LEU A 45 3.31 8.26 9.09
CA LEU A 45 4.22 7.18 8.73
C LEU A 45 3.87 6.56 7.37
N ILE A 46 2.57 6.47 7.08
CA ILE A 46 2.07 5.99 5.78
C ILE A 46 2.49 6.97 4.68
N ARG A 47 2.29 8.28 4.90
CA ARG A 47 2.75 9.31 3.95
C ARG A 47 4.28 9.30 3.79
N TRP A 48 5.03 9.18 4.88
CA TRP A 48 6.49 9.17 4.87
C TRP A 48 7.08 8.00 4.06
N THR A 49 6.50 6.81 4.16
CA THR A 49 6.92 5.67 3.33
C THR A 49 6.42 5.74 1.88
N SER A 50 5.40 6.57 1.63
CA SER A 50 4.71 6.67 0.33
C SER A 50 5.10 7.90 -0.51
N ARG A 51 6.26 8.54 -0.25
CA ARG A 51 6.72 9.77 -0.95
C ARG A 51 6.71 9.67 -2.47
N ARG A 52 6.88 8.46 -3.03
CA ARG A 52 6.80 8.23 -4.47
C ARG A 52 5.40 8.47 -5.02
N SER A 53 4.35 8.16 -4.28
CA SER A 53 2.97 8.42 -4.72
C SER A 53 2.73 9.91 -4.92
N ASP A 54 3.29 10.76 -4.04
CA ASP A 54 3.21 12.22 -4.19
C ASP A 54 3.99 12.71 -5.41
N GLN A 55 5.18 12.14 -5.66
CA GLN A 55 5.97 12.43 -6.87
C GLN A 55 5.21 12.03 -8.15
N ILE A 56 4.50 10.90 -8.13
CA ILE A 56 3.67 10.46 -9.25
C ILE A 56 2.51 11.42 -9.47
N ALA A 57 1.84 11.85 -8.40
CA ALA A 57 0.72 12.79 -8.50
C ALA A 57 1.16 14.14 -9.09
N ALA A 58 2.28 14.70 -8.62
CA ALA A 58 2.84 15.94 -9.17
C ALA A 58 3.25 15.78 -10.65
N CYS A 59 3.94 14.68 -11.00
CA CYS A 59 4.31 14.42 -12.39
C CYS A 59 3.10 14.16 -13.29
N LEU A 60 2.01 13.59 -12.75
CA LEU A 60 0.76 13.41 -13.48
C LEU A 60 0.09 14.76 -13.78
N GLU A 61 0.08 15.68 -12.84
CA GLU A 61 -0.47 17.03 -13.04
C GLU A 61 0.26 17.78 -14.17
N GLU A 62 1.60 17.72 -14.17
CA GLU A 62 2.42 18.27 -15.27
C GLU A 62 2.10 17.63 -16.61
N LEU A 63 1.97 16.29 -16.65
CA LEU A 63 1.63 15.55 -17.88
C LEU A 63 0.21 15.84 -18.37
N GLU A 64 -0.75 16.03 -17.45
CA GLU A 64 -2.12 16.42 -17.80
C GLU A 64 -2.14 17.85 -18.38
N HIS A 65 -1.36 18.76 -17.80
CA HIS A 65 -1.20 20.12 -18.33
C HIS A 65 -0.56 20.12 -19.72
N GLU A 66 0.53 19.38 -19.91
CA GLU A 66 1.19 19.21 -21.22
C GLU A 66 0.22 18.62 -22.25
N TYR A 67 -0.57 17.62 -21.87
CA TYR A 67 -1.53 16.97 -22.77
C TYR A 67 -2.58 17.95 -23.31
N VAL A 68 -3.16 18.80 -22.45
CA VAL A 68 -4.23 19.73 -22.87
C VAL A 68 -3.72 21.00 -23.55
N THR A 69 -2.43 21.30 -23.44
CA THR A 69 -1.80 22.51 -24.01
C THR A 69 -0.87 22.23 -25.19
N ALA A 70 -0.57 20.95 -25.47
CA ALA A 70 0.31 20.59 -26.58
C ALA A 70 -0.28 21.02 -27.93
N VAL A 71 0.50 21.80 -28.69
CA VAL A 71 0.18 22.22 -30.06
C VAL A 71 1.12 21.58 -31.08
N ASP A 72 0.66 21.37 -32.31
CA ASP A 72 1.45 20.86 -33.43
C ASP A 72 2.25 21.97 -34.12
N ASP A 73 2.94 21.61 -35.20
CA ASP A 73 3.80 22.54 -35.93
C ASP A 73 2.99 23.64 -36.65
N ASP A 74 1.69 23.39 -36.86
CA ASP A 74 0.72 24.34 -37.44
C ASP A 74 0.07 25.24 -36.38
N GLY A 75 0.34 24.99 -35.09
CA GLY A 75 -0.20 25.74 -33.96
C GLY A 75 -1.55 25.26 -33.45
N GLU A 76 -2.07 24.14 -33.97
CA GLU A 76 -3.33 23.53 -33.56
C GLU A 76 -3.12 22.56 -32.40
N LEU A 77 -4.15 22.32 -31.59
CA LEU A 77 -4.05 21.39 -30.46
C LEU A 77 -3.77 19.96 -30.92
N LYS A 78 -2.66 19.38 -30.44
CA LYS A 78 -2.26 17.98 -30.69
C LYS A 78 -3.27 16.97 -30.16
N PHE A 79 -3.97 17.31 -29.08
CA PHE A 79 -4.90 16.42 -28.40
C PHE A 79 -6.21 17.14 -28.05
N LEU A 80 -7.22 16.36 -27.64
CA LEU A 80 -8.45 16.93 -27.11
C LEU A 80 -8.17 17.71 -25.81
N PRO A 81 -8.81 18.88 -25.60
CA PRO A 81 -8.59 19.71 -24.41
C PRO A 81 -9.16 19.10 -23.12
N VAL A 82 -9.67 17.86 -23.17
CA VAL A 82 -10.20 17.12 -22.03
C VAL A 82 -9.49 15.77 -21.92
N VAL A 83 -8.95 15.49 -20.73
CA VAL A 83 -8.28 14.22 -20.44
C VAL A 83 -9.32 13.14 -20.15
N SER A 84 -9.52 12.21 -21.10
CA SER A 84 -10.35 11.02 -20.86
C SER A 84 -9.75 10.11 -19.79
N GLU A 85 -10.56 9.25 -19.14
CA GLU A 85 -10.06 8.27 -18.16
C GLU A 85 -8.96 7.35 -18.76
N ARG A 86 -9.11 6.96 -20.03
CA ARG A 86 -8.12 6.14 -20.73
C ARG A 86 -6.80 6.91 -20.94
N ALA A 87 -6.87 8.19 -21.30
CA ALA A 87 -5.69 9.03 -21.42
C ALA A 87 -5.02 9.19 -20.05
N ARG A 88 -5.79 9.51 -19.01
CA ARG A 88 -5.31 9.63 -17.63
C ARG A 88 -4.60 8.37 -17.14
N ALA A 89 -5.14 7.18 -17.44
CA ALA A 89 -4.49 5.92 -17.10
C ALA A 89 -3.12 5.75 -17.76
N LYS A 90 -2.97 6.19 -19.03
CA LYS A 90 -1.68 6.18 -19.73
C LYS A 90 -0.71 7.22 -19.15
N LEU A 91 -1.17 8.45 -18.92
CA LEU A 91 -0.37 9.51 -18.29
C LEU A 91 0.14 9.07 -16.92
N ASN A 92 -0.71 8.43 -16.11
CA ASN A 92 -0.33 7.90 -14.80
C ASN A 92 0.74 6.80 -14.90
N ALA A 93 0.65 5.92 -15.91
CA ALA A 93 1.69 4.92 -16.16
C ALA A 93 3.02 5.57 -16.58
N MET A 94 2.99 6.67 -17.33
CA MET A 94 4.18 7.45 -17.69
C MET A 94 4.77 8.16 -16.47
N ALA A 95 3.95 8.83 -15.66
CA ALA A 95 4.36 9.46 -14.40
C ALA A 95 5.04 8.45 -13.47
N ALA A 96 4.46 7.26 -13.31
CA ALA A 96 5.03 6.18 -12.51
C ALA A 96 6.41 5.70 -13.01
N ARG A 97 6.64 5.73 -14.33
CA ARG A 97 7.95 5.39 -14.92
C ARG A 97 8.96 6.54 -14.76
N LYS A 98 8.57 7.78 -15.07
CA LYS A 98 9.41 8.99 -14.96
C LYS A 98 9.93 9.18 -13.53
N THR A 99 9.08 8.93 -12.54
CA THR A 99 9.39 9.10 -11.10
C THR A 99 10.10 7.91 -10.47
N ARG A 100 10.46 6.87 -11.25
CA ARG A 100 11.15 5.70 -10.70
C ARG A 100 12.58 6.10 -10.29
N PRO A 101 12.92 6.04 -8.99
CA PRO A 101 14.30 6.26 -8.58
C PRO A 101 15.18 5.12 -9.11
N PRO A 102 16.48 5.39 -9.33
CA PRO A 102 17.44 4.32 -9.61
C PRO A 102 17.42 3.33 -8.44
N LYS A 103 17.74 2.07 -8.74
CA LYS A 103 17.78 1.02 -7.71
C LYS A 103 18.82 1.41 -6.65
N GLN A 104 18.39 1.50 -5.39
CA GLN A 104 19.28 1.84 -4.30
C GLN A 104 20.37 0.78 -4.15
N LYS A 105 21.54 1.21 -3.64
CA LYS A 105 22.63 0.28 -3.30
C LYS A 105 22.17 -0.65 -2.19
N THR A 106 22.51 -1.93 -2.31
CA THR A 106 22.14 -2.94 -1.30
C THR A 106 22.85 -2.63 0.01
N LEU A 107 22.07 -2.43 1.07
CA LEU A 107 22.57 -2.36 2.45
C LEU A 107 22.21 -3.66 3.20
N PRO A 108 23.00 -4.08 4.20
CA PRO A 108 22.62 -5.18 5.07
C PRO A 108 21.27 -4.93 5.76
N LEU A 109 20.45 -5.99 5.89
CA LEU A 109 19.11 -5.89 6.47
C LEU A 109 19.12 -5.29 7.89
N ALA A 110 20.13 -5.60 8.70
CA ALA A 110 20.27 -5.04 10.03
C ALA A 110 20.41 -3.51 10.01
N GLN A 111 21.18 -2.97 9.06
CA GLN A 111 21.35 -1.52 8.89
C GLN A 111 20.05 -0.86 8.38
N LEU A 112 19.36 -1.50 7.42
CA LEU A 112 18.07 -1.02 6.94
C LEU A 112 17.03 -0.97 8.05
N ARG A 113 16.92 -2.01 8.89
CA ARG A 113 16.00 -2.05 10.03
C ARG A 113 16.31 -0.98 11.06
N ALA A 114 17.59 -0.77 11.38
CA ALA A 114 18.01 0.28 12.31
C ALA A 114 17.62 1.66 11.76
N TRP A 115 17.88 1.91 10.47
CA TRP A 115 17.54 3.16 9.81
C TRP A 115 16.03 3.41 9.74
N TRP A 116 15.23 2.40 9.37
CA TRP A 116 13.77 2.51 9.33
C TRP A 116 13.19 2.77 10.71
N LYS A 117 13.66 2.07 11.76
CA LYS A 117 13.18 2.28 13.13
C LYS A 117 13.47 3.71 13.59
N ALA A 118 14.72 4.17 13.41
CA ALA A 118 15.11 5.54 13.77
C ALA A 118 14.28 6.58 13.00
N SER A 119 14.10 6.38 11.70
CA SER A 119 13.35 7.31 10.86
C SER A 119 11.85 7.34 11.19
N ALA A 120 11.25 6.20 11.53
CA ALA A 120 9.86 6.14 11.97
C ALA A 120 9.65 6.87 13.30
N ILE A 121 10.56 6.71 14.26
CA ILE A 121 10.51 7.44 15.54
C ILE A 121 10.61 8.95 15.30
N LEU A 122 11.58 9.38 14.48
CA LEU A 122 11.77 10.80 14.14
C LEU A 122 10.55 11.40 13.43
N THR A 123 9.86 10.63 12.58
CA THR A 123 8.73 11.13 11.78
C THR A 123 7.42 11.18 12.56
N SER A 124 7.14 10.15 13.37
CA SER A 124 5.88 10.07 14.14
C SER A 124 5.96 10.76 15.50
N GLY A 125 7.15 11.00 16.03
CA GLY A 125 7.34 11.47 17.41
C GLY A 125 6.95 10.43 18.48
N VAL A 126 6.46 9.26 18.06
CA VAL A 126 6.10 8.14 18.94
C VAL A 126 7.29 7.19 19.00
N ALA A 127 7.64 6.71 20.20
CA ALA A 127 8.56 5.59 20.33
C ALA A 127 7.94 4.38 19.61
N ALA A 128 8.44 4.07 18.41
CA ALA A 128 8.03 2.91 17.65
C ALA A 128 8.54 1.65 18.36
N ASP A 129 7.78 1.17 19.33
CA ASP A 129 7.88 -0.20 19.80
C ASP A 129 7.35 -1.08 18.69
N VAL A 130 8.28 -1.58 17.86
CA VAL A 130 7.97 -2.64 16.91
C VAL A 130 7.49 -3.83 17.74
N PRO A 131 6.20 -4.24 17.66
CA PRO A 131 5.77 -5.43 18.37
C PRO A 131 6.65 -6.58 17.89
N ARG A 132 7.38 -7.19 18.81
CA ARG A 132 8.17 -8.38 18.53
C ARG A 132 7.18 -9.49 18.21
N VAL A 133 6.93 -9.73 16.93
CA VAL A 133 6.13 -10.88 16.48
C VAL A 133 6.91 -12.14 16.84
N PRO A 134 6.45 -12.97 17.81
CA PRO A 134 7.10 -14.23 18.09
C PRO A 134 6.89 -15.15 16.88
N GLY A 135 7.98 -15.67 16.31
CA GLY A 135 7.93 -16.65 15.21
C GLY A 135 8.40 -16.16 13.84
N ILE A 136 8.38 -14.86 13.52
CA ILE A 136 8.94 -14.36 12.24
C ILE A 136 10.45 -14.13 12.35
N ALA A 137 10.93 -13.66 13.50
CA ALA A 137 12.36 -13.43 13.73
C ALA A 137 13.15 -14.75 13.91
N ASP A 138 12.53 -15.80 14.45
CA ASP A 138 13.17 -17.12 14.61
C ASP A 138 13.21 -17.93 13.31
N GLU A 139 12.27 -17.72 12.38
CA GLU A 139 12.29 -18.40 11.07
C GLU A 139 13.44 -17.92 10.19
N ALA A 140 13.85 -16.64 10.30
CA ALA A 140 14.97 -16.07 9.55
C ALA A 140 16.35 -16.61 9.98
N HIS A 141 16.43 -17.33 11.11
CA HIS A 141 17.64 -18.01 11.59
C HIS A 141 17.62 -19.52 11.40
N ARG A 142 16.55 -20.10 10.81
CA ARG A 142 16.57 -21.53 10.48
C ARG A 142 17.41 -21.78 9.23
N PRO A 143 18.35 -22.74 9.24
CA PRO A 143 18.93 -23.23 8.01
C PRO A 143 17.82 -23.85 7.17
N VAL A 144 17.59 -23.29 5.98
CA VAL A 144 16.84 -23.94 4.90
C VAL A 144 17.67 -25.13 4.42
N ASP A 145 17.08 -26.33 4.39
CA ASP A 145 17.76 -27.46 3.74
C ASP A 145 17.85 -27.20 2.22
N CYS A 146 18.75 -27.91 1.55
CA CYS A 146 18.98 -27.77 0.10
C CYS A 146 17.74 -28.11 -0.77
N ALA A 147 16.64 -28.60 -0.18
CA ALA A 147 15.38 -28.91 -0.86
C ALA A 147 14.26 -27.88 -0.58
N GLY A 148 14.53 -26.79 0.15
CA GLY A 148 13.65 -25.62 0.27
C GLY A 148 12.31 -25.88 0.97
N ARG A 149 12.22 -26.90 1.84
CA ARG A 149 10.95 -27.30 2.47
C ARG A 149 10.85 -26.85 3.93
N LEU A 150 9.92 -25.92 4.22
CA LEU A 150 9.56 -25.54 5.59
C LEU A 150 8.81 -26.70 6.30
N ARG A 151 9.24 -27.07 7.51
CA ARG A 151 8.49 -28.00 8.38
C ARG A 151 7.19 -27.34 8.83
N ARG A 152 6.03 -27.94 8.48
CA ARG A 152 4.70 -27.46 8.90
C ARG A 152 4.54 -27.54 10.41
N ARG A 153 4.08 -26.44 11.03
CA ARG A 153 3.61 -26.43 12.43
C ARG A 153 2.18 -26.99 12.46
N SER A 154 1.96 -28.03 13.26
CA SER A 154 0.63 -28.49 13.64
C SER A 154 0.11 -27.59 14.76
N GLY A 155 -1.01 -26.90 14.53
CA GLY A 155 -1.63 -26.01 15.51
C GLY A 155 -2.99 -25.52 15.03
N ARG A 156 -4.00 -25.64 15.91
CA ARG A 156 -5.44 -25.50 15.61
C ARG A 156 -5.81 -24.11 15.09
N ARG A 157 -6.63 -24.07 14.04
CA ARG A 157 -7.32 -22.88 13.54
C ARG A 157 -8.43 -22.48 14.53
N GLY A 158 -8.24 -21.39 15.25
CA GLY A 158 -9.33 -20.68 15.91
C GLY A 158 -10.13 -19.92 14.85
N ALA A 159 -11.45 -19.81 15.03
CA ALA A 159 -12.32 -19.16 14.06
C ALA A 159 -12.63 -17.73 14.53
N CYS A 160 -11.95 -16.72 13.98
CA CYS A 160 -12.38 -15.33 14.05
C CYS A 160 -13.22 -14.97 12.81
N ARG A 161 -14.35 -15.66 12.62
CA ARG A 161 -15.40 -15.28 11.65
C ARG A 161 -16.48 -14.52 12.39
N GLY A 162 -16.49 -13.19 12.34
CA GLY A 162 -17.58 -12.45 12.99
C GLY A 162 -17.75 -10.97 12.66
N TRP A 163 -16.71 -10.25 12.24
CA TRP A 163 -16.80 -8.78 12.16
C TRP A 163 -16.99 -8.21 10.74
N TRP A 164 -16.76 -9.00 9.68
CA TRP A 164 -16.76 -8.51 8.29
C TRP A 164 -18.13 -8.57 7.58
N SER A 165 -19.17 -9.09 8.23
CA SER A 165 -20.49 -9.27 7.61
C SER A 165 -21.37 -8.01 7.64
N GLY A 166 -21.03 -6.99 8.44
CA GLY A 166 -21.87 -5.81 8.64
C GLY A 166 -21.80 -4.73 7.55
N TRP A 167 -20.80 -4.78 6.65
CA TRP A 167 -20.59 -3.72 5.64
C TRP A 167 -21.02 -4.11 4.22
N LEU A 168 -21.48 -5.35 4.02
CA LEU A 168 -21.91 -5.86 2.70
C LEU A 168 -23.41 -5.70 2.43
N CYS A 169 -24.21 -5.26 3.40
CA CYS A 169 -25.65 -5.06 3.24
C CYS A 169 -26.14 -3.77 3.93
N GLY A 170 -26.54 -2.76 3.15
CA GLY A 170 -27.28 -1.58 3.62
C GLY A 170 -26.77 -0.27 2.99
N GLY A 171 -27.48 0.44 2.10
CA GLY A 171 -28.86 0.26 1.71
C GLY A 171 -29.18 0.92 0.36
N THR A 172 -30.03 0.23 -0.40
CA THR A 172 -30.90 0.80 -1.40
C THR A 172 -32.20 1.23 -0.72
N GLY A 173 -32.63 2.46 -1.01
CA GLY A 173 -34.04 2.88 -0.95
C GLY A 173 -34.51 3.61 0.32
N ARG A 174 -34.79 4.90 0.16
CA ARG A 174 -36.19 5.39 0.19
C ARG A 174 -36.31 6.76 -0.51
N SER A 175 -37.07 6.79 -1.60
CA SER A 175 -38.02 7.87 -1.90
C SER A 175 -39.35 7.52 -1.24
#